data_AF-A0A5F2GMK0-F1
#
_entry.id   AF-A0A5F2GMK0-F1
#
_cell.length_a   1.000
_cell.length_b   1.000
_cell.length_c   1.000
_cell.angle_alpha   90.00
_cell.angle_beta   90.00
_cell.angle_gamma   90.00
#
_symmetry.space_group_name_H-M   'P 1'
#
loop_
_entity.id
_entity.type
_entity.pdbx_description
1 polymer ?
#
loop_
_entity_poly.entity_id
_entity_poly.type
_entity_poly.pdbx_seq_one_letter_code
_entity_poly.pdbx_strand_id
1 'polypeptide(L)' 'MPTYKEIQDYVRVTRSFVPKTCWIANILAEHGLTKRVAANRTNPDSRMHPCPAAKREALTAAMQELGALP' A
#
# COMPACT_ATOMS: atom_id res chain seq x y z
N MET A 1 4.97 -2.37 12.97
CA MET A 1 4.42 -2.24 11.60
C MET A 1 5.53 -1.70 10.72
N PRO A 2 5.82 -2.35 9.60
CA PRO A 2 6.77 -1.86 8.62
C PRO A 2 6.48 -0.43 8.17
N THR A 3 7.53 0.34 7.97
CA THR A 3 7.44 1.67 7.40
C THR A 3 7.19 1.60 5.89
N TYR A 4 6.70 2.70 5.31
CA TYR A 4 6.48 2.76 3.87
C TYR A 4 7.76 2.55 3.06
N LYS A 5 8.91 2.98 3.60
CA LYS A 5 10.22 2.79 2.99
C LYS A 5 10.62 1.32 2.97
N GLU A 6 10.42 0.60 4.08
CA GLU A 6 10.72 -0.84 4.15
C GLU A 6 9.86 -1.65 3.18
N ILE A 7 8.57 -1.33 3.07
CA ILE A 7 7.67 -1.97 2.09
C ILE A 7 8.15 -1.68 0.65
N GLN A 8 8.53 -0.44 0.36
CA GLN A 8 9.04 -0.07 -0.97
C GLN A 8 10.34 -0.78 -1.32
N ASP A 9 11.28 -0.83 -0.37
CA ASP A 9 12.58 -1.46 -0.55
C ASP A 9 12.41 -2.99 -0.74
N TYR A 10 11.52 -3.61 0.04
CA TYR A 10 11.23 -5.04 -0.08
C TYR A 10 10.61 -5.39 -1.44
N VAL A 11 9.57 -4.65 -1.87
CA VAL A 11 8.91 -4.90 -3.16
C VAL A 11 9.86 -4.62 -4.33
N ARG A 12 10.78 -3.66 -4.20
CA ARG A 12 11.82 -3.42 -5.20
C ARG A 12 12.72 -4.64 -5.37
N VAL A 13 13.13 -5.27 -4.27
CA VAL A 13 14.03 -6.43 -4.28
C VAL A 13 13.30 -7.70 -4.74
N THR A 14 12.06 -7.93 -4.30
CA THR A 14 11.35 -9.19 -4.56
C THR A 14 10.50 -9.18 -5.82
N ARG A 15 9.97 -8.02 -6.24
CA ARG A 15 9.02 -7.90 -7.36
C ARG A 15 9.49 -6.94 -8.46
N SER A 16 10.70 -6.37 -8.35
CA SER A 16 11.32 -5.50 -9.35
C SER A 16 10.52 -4.23 -9.69
N PHE A 17 9.68 -3.72 -8.77
CA PHE A 17 9.03 -2.42 -8.92
C PHE A 17 8.99 -1.65 -7.60
N VAL A 18 8.82 -0.32 -7.67
CA VAL A 18 8.64 0.51 -6.47
C VAL A 18 7.17 0.90 -6.34
N PRO A 19 6.45 0.45 -5.29
CA PRO A 19 5.07 0.83 -5.07
C PRO A 19 4.97 2.31 -4.65
N LYS A 20 3.91 2.99 -5.11
CA LYS A 20 3.58 4.32 -4.62
C LYS A 20 3.06 4.23 -3.18
N THR A 21 3.37 5.24 -2.37
CA THR A 21 2.88 5.34 -0.98
C THR A 21 1.35 5.36 -0.90
N CYS A 22 0.67 5.96 -1.91
CA CYS A 22 -0.78 5.95 -1.98
C CYS A 22 -1.39 4.54 -2.16
N TRP A 23 -0.65 3.61 -2.79
CA TRP A 23 -1.09 2.22 -2.94
C TRP A 23 -0.97 1.46 -1.62
N ILE A 24 0.17 1.64 -0.92
CA ILE A 24 0.41 1.06 0.41
C ILE A 24 -0.65 1.55 1.39
N ALA A 25 -0.88 2.87 1.44
CA ALA A 25 -1.89 3.48 2.30
C ALA A 25 -3.30 2.99 1.95
N ASN A 26 -3.59 2.70 0.68
CA ASN A 26 -4.88 2.17 0.29
C ASN A 26 -5.11 0.75 0.81
N ILE A 27 -4.13 -0.13 0.64
CA ILE A 27 -4.22 -1.52 1.13
C ILE A 27 -4.32 -1.53 2.67
N LEU A 28 -3.49 -0.74 3.37
CA LEU A 28 -3.61 -0.61 4.83
C LEU A 28 -4.98 -0.10 5.27
N ALA A 29 -5.59 0.83 4.52
CA ALA A 29 -6.90 1.38 4.86
C ALA A 29 -8.01 0.34 4.73
N GLU A 30 -7.95 -0.50 3.71
CA GLU A 30 -8.91 -1.60 3.50
C GLU A 30 -8.84 -2.65 4.61
N HIS A 31 -7.66 -2.82 5.22
CA HIS A 31 -7.47 -3.67 6.41
C HIS A 31 -7.69 -2.93 7.74
N GLY A 32 -8.17 -1.67 7.71
CA GLY A 32 -8.43 -0.87 8.92
C GLY A 32 -7.17 -0.40 9.66
N LEU A 33 -5.99 -0.50 9.06
CA LEU A 33 -4.69 -0.21 9.67
C LEU A 33 -4.22 1.24 9.47
N THR A 34 -4.96 2.07 8.73
CA THR A 34 -4.67 3.51 8.62
C THR A 34 -5.40 4.33 9.68
N LYS A 35 -4.65 5.05 10.51
CA LYS A 35 -5.21 5.91 11.57
C LYS A 35 -5.71 7.28 11.10
N ARG A 36 -5.38 7.71 9.88
CA ARG A 36 -5.74 9.05 9.38
C ARG A 36 -6.18 9.00 7.92
N VAL A 37 -7.35 9.58 7.66
CA VAL A 37 -7.77 9.98 6.32
C VAL A 37 -6.99 11.24 5.96
N ALA A 38 -6.41 11.29 4.76
CA ALA A 38 -5.73 12.49 4.30
C ALA A 38 -6.72 13.68 4.24
N ALA A 39 -6.36 14.83 4.81
CA ALA A 39 -7.26 15.98 4.94
C ALA A 39 -7.74 16.55 3.60
N ASN A 40 -6.97 16.33 2.53
CA ASN A 40 -7.29 16.71 1.15
C ASN A 40 -8.10 15.66 0.39
N ARG A 41 -8.70 14.69 1.08
CA ARG A 41 -9.51 13.64 0.46
C ARG A 41 -10.97 14.07 0.40
N THR A 42 -11.36 14.69 -0.73
CA THR A 42 -12.74 15.15 -0.97
C THR A 42 -13.73 13.99 -1.19
N ASN A 43 -13.24 12.85 -1.69
CA ASN A 43 -14.04 11.64 -1.88
C ASN A 43 -13.30 10.43 -1.31
N PRO A 44 -13.86 9.71 -0.32
CA PRO A 44 -13.25 8.52 0.25
C PRO A 44 -13.12 7.38 -0.78
N ASP A 45 -14.02 7.27 -1.75
CA ASP A 45 -14.05 6.17 -2.71
C ASP A 45 -13.28 6.47 -4.00
N SER A 46 -13.06 7.75 -4.32
CA SER A 46 -12.31 8.13 -5.53
C SER A 46 -10.82 8.29 -5.24
N ARG A 47 -10.03 7.35 -5.74
CA ARG A 47 -8.56 7.41 -5.71
C ARG A 47 -8.04 8.01 -7.01
N MET A 48 -7.34 9.15 -6.91
CA MET A 48 -6.68 9.81 -8.05
C MET A 48 -5.66 8.91 -8.78
N HIS A 49 -5.01 7.99 -8.03
CA HIS A 49 -4.07 7.02 -8.60
C HIS A 49 -4.39 5.62 -8.07
N PRO A 50 -5.34 4.89 -8.69
CA PRO A 50 -5.62 3.52 -8.30
C PRO A 50 -4.38 2.64 -8.49
N CYS A 51 -4.21 1.65 -7.61
CA CYS A 51 -3.16 0.65 -7.79
C CYS A 51 -3.56 -0.28 -8.94
N PRO A 52 -2.71 -0.49 -9.96
CA PRO A 52 -2.99 -1.46 -11.01
C PRO A 52 -3.22 -2.85 -10.41
N ALA A 53 -4.24 -3.58 -10.86
CA ALA A 53 -4.62 -4.89 -10.28
C ALA A 53 -3.43 -5.86 -10.20
N ALA A 54 -2.65 -5.98 -11.29
CA ALA A 54 -1.46 -6.82 -11.34
C ALA A 54 -0.37 -6.47 -10.32
N LYS A 55 -0.24 -5.19 -9.94
CA LYS A 55 0.73 -4.74 -8.92
C LYS A 55 0.16 -4.82 -7.51
N ARG A 56 -1.15 -4.70 -7.38
CA ARG A 56 -1.86 -4.73 -6.11
C ARG A 56 -1.70 -6.08 -5.43
N GLU A 57 -1.91 -7.18 -6.15
CA GLU A 57 -1.71 -8.54 -5.60
C GLU A 57 -0.28 -8.75 -5.13
N ALA A 58 0.70 -8.34 -5.96
CA ALA A 58 2.10 -8.46 -5.61
C ALA A 58 2.49 -7.63 -4.38
N LEU A 59 1.94 -6.42 -4.27
CA LEU A 59 2.15 -5.53 -3.12
C LEU A 59 1.49 -6.09 -1.86
N THR A 60 0.25 -6.59 -1.93
CA THR A 60 -0.45 -7.18 -0.79
C THR A 60 0.31 -8.39 -0.25
N ALA A 61 0.75 -9.31 -1.12
CA ALA A 61 1.56 -10.46 -0.71
C ALA A 61 2.85 -10.04 -0.01
N ALA A 62 3.57 -9.07 -0.60
CA ALA A 62 4.78 -8.52 0.00
C ALA A 62 4.53 -7.86 1.37
N MET A 63 3.39 -7.19 1.54
CA MET A 63 3.00 -6.59 2.81
C MET A 63 2.64 -7.63 3.88
N GLN A 64 2.07 -8.77 3.49
CA GLN A 64 1.82 -9.90 4.40
C GLN A 64 3.13 -10.58 4.83
N GLU A 65 4.02 -10.84 3.87
CA GLU A 65 5.37 -11.40 4.11
C GLU A 65 6.17 -10.54 5.11
N LEU A 66 6.03 -9.22 5.04
CA LEU A 66 6.69 -8.28 5.95
C LEU A 66 6.00 -8.10 7.31
N GLY A 67 4.82 -8.70 7.52
CA GLY A 67 3.99 -8.48 8.71
C GLY A 67 3.36 -7.07 8.80
N ALA A 68 3.14 -6.41 7.66
CA ALA A 68 2.37 -5.17 7.58
C ALA A 68 0.86 -5.40 7.51
N LEU A 69 0.44 -6.58 7.06
CA LEU A 69 -0.95 -7.03 6.99
C LEU A 69 -1.11 -8.34 7.77
N PRO A 70 -2.31 -8.60 8.34
CA PRO A 70 -2.64 -9.87 8.95
C PRO A 70 -2.82 -10.99 7.91
#